data_AF-A0A7W0S7U6-F1
#
_entry.id   AF-A0A7W0S7U6-F1
#
_cell.length_a   1.000
_cell.length_b   1.000
_cell.length_c   1.000
_cell.angle_alpha   90.00
_cell.angle_beta   90.00
_cell.angle_gamma   90.00
#
_symmetry.space_group_name_H-M   'P 1'
#
loop_
_entity.id
_entity.type
_entity.pdbx_description
1 polymer ?
#
loop_
_entity_poly.entity_id
_entity_poly.type
_entity_poly.pdbx_seq_one_letter_code
_entity_poly.pdbx_strand_id
1 'polypeptide(L)'
;MKINKNLTKLLTVLICVLCLTISAAAQKRRSTVKRTKAPVASTASMNTAELKSGAQKVSTQIKNVSKFVYSLGGVARVIEDLDREITAKKASSNAPELNAKNKQAVVSTIKNLRAGLAALEIEFRTKPGLKNYLFQIQGIADLTGVAEDQATAGQLTESGRSLLLVIEKLSDTLAALP
;
A
#
# COMPACT_ATOMS: atom_id res chain seq x y z
N MET A 1 38.27 -12.40 24.50
CA MET A 1 37.52 -11.55 25.46
C MET A 1 36.76 -12.46 26.41
N LYS A 2 37.22 -12.59 27.66
CA LYS A 2 36.63 -13.48 28.69
C LYS A 2 35.49 -12.72 29.39
N ILE A 3 34.27 -13.24 29.31
CA ILE A 3 33.10 -12.64 29.95
C ILE A 3 33.03 -13.15 31.39
N ASN A 4 33.05 -12.23 32.35
CA ASN A 4 33.12 -12.55 33.78
C ASN A 4 31.78 -13.10 34.28
N LYS A 5 31.79 -14.33 34.80
CA LYS A 5 30.61 -15.06 35.32
C LYS A 5 29.83 -14.32 36.43
N ASN A 6 30.45 -13.32 37.05
CA ASN A 6 29.83 -12.48 38.07
C ASN A 6 28.93 -11.37 37.47
N LEU A 7 29.17 -10.98 36.22
CA LEU A 7 28.35 -9.99 35.50
C LEU A 7 27.02 -10.62 35.04
N THR A 8 27.04 -11.90 34.69
CA THR A 8 25.84 -12.66 34.33
C THR A 8 24.92 -12.84 35.54
N LYS A 9 25.48 -13.12 36.72
CA LYS A 9 24.71 -13.24 37.98
C LYS A 9 24.11 -11.91 38.43
N LEU A 10 24.80 -10.79 38.22
CA LEU A 10 24.29 -9.45 38.55
C LEU A 10 23.13 -9.05 37.63
N LEU A 11 23.17 -9.47 36.35
CA LEU A 11 22.08 -9.27 35.39
C LEU A 11 20.83 -10.12 35.72
N THR A 12 21.00 -11.33 36.28
CA THR A 12 19.88 -12.20 36.65
C THR A 12 19.13 -11.71 37.89
N VAL A 13 19.82 -11.08 38.85
CA VAL A 13 19.18 -10.47 40.03
C VAL A 13 18.41 -9.19 39.67
N LEU A 14 18.89 -8.41 38.69
CA LEU A 14 18.22 -7.18 38.25
C LEU A 14 16.91 -7.44 37.48
N ILE A 15 16.75 -8.62 36.87
CA ILE A 15 15.53 -9.00 36.13
C ILE A 15 14.42 -9.52 37.05
N CYS A 16 14.74 -10.08 38.23
CA CYS A 16 13.74 -10.58 39.17
C CYS A 16 13.09 -9.51 40.08
N VAL A 17 13.63 -8.28 40.11
CA VAL A 17 13.12 -7.20 40.98
C VAL A 17 12.10 -6.30 40.26
N LEU A 18 11.88 -6.47 38.95
CA LEU A 18 10.88 -5.70 38.20
C LEU A 18 9.44 -6.28 38.24
N CYS A 19 9.20 -7.37 38.99
CA CYS A 19 7.91 -8.07 39.01
C CYS A 19 6.92 -7.66 40.12
N LEU A 20 7.09 -6.51 40.78
CA LEU A 20 6.18 -6.08 41.85
C LEU A 20 5.77 -4.61 41.71
N THR A 21 4.98 -4.29 40.68
CA THR A 21 4.12 -3.08 40.69
C THR A 21 2.75 -3.45 41.25
N ILE A 22 2.60 -3.18 42.54
CA ILE A 22 1.37 -3.30 43.29
C ILE A 22 0.33 -2.34 42.69
N SER A 23 -0.75 -2.90 42.17
CA SER A 23 -1.96 -2.16 41.82
C SER A 23 -2.60 -1.61 43.10
N ALA A 24 -2.41 -0.31 43.36
CA ALA A 24 -3.19 0.44 44.32
C ALA A 24 -4.33 1.14 43.58
N ALA A 25 -5.47 0.45 43.44
CA ALA A 25 -6.72 1.09 43.02
C ALA A 25 -7.66 1.16 44.23
N ALA A 26 -7.91 2.39 44.67
CA ALA A 26 -8.68 2.75 45.84
C ALA A 26 -10.10 2.17 45.85
N GLN A 27 -10.48 1.64 47.00
CA GLN A 27 -11.81 1.20 47.37
C GLN A 27 -12.77 2.39 47.39
N LYS A 28 -13.65 2.52 46.38
CA LYS A 28 -14.74 3.50 46.38
C LYS A 28 -16.09 2.79 46.36
N ARG A 29 -16.91 3.16 47.35
CA ARG A 29 -18.28 2.72 47.67
C ARG A 29 -19.07 2.17 46.47
N ARG A 30 -19.62 0.98 46.69
CA ARG A 30 -20.66 0.32 45.89
C ARG A 30 -21.89 1.24 45.81
N SER A 31 -22.04 1.91 44.68
CA SER A 31 -23.33 2.41 44.21
C SER A 31 -23.78 1.48 43.09
N THR A 32 -25.00 0.96 43.20
CA THR A 32 -25.60 0.04 42.23
C THR A 32 -25.87 0.79 40.93
N VAL A 33 -24.86 0.87 40.07
CA VAL A 33 -25.01 1.39 38.71
C VAL A 33 -25.60 0.25 37.87
N LYS A 34 -26.82 0.47 37.36
CA LYS A 34 -27.43 -0.39 36.33
C LYS A 34 -26.41 -0.59 35.21
N ARG A 35 -26.08 -1.85 34.94
CA ARG A 35 -25.16 -2.27 33.88
C ARG A 35 -25.79 -1.87 32.54
N THR A 36 -25.49 -0.66 32.07
CA THR A 36 -25.79 -0.26 30.69
C THR A 36 -24.97 -1.17 29.79
N LYS A 37 -25.63 -2.08 29.06
CA LYS A 37 -24.99 -2.86 28.00
C LYS A 37 -24.30 -1.86 27.07
N ALA A 38 -22.99 -2.01 26.89
CA ALA A 38 -22.30 -1.33 25.80
C ALA A 38 -23.06 -1.62 24.50
N PRO A 39 -23.36 -0.61 23.67
CA PRO A 39 -24.07 -0.86 22.42
C PRO A 39 -23.18 -1.77 21.58
N VAL A 40 -23.63 -3.01 21.36
CA VAL A 40 -23.04 -3.89 20.35
C VAL A 40 -23.36 -3.20 19.03
N ALA A 41 -22.34 -2.63 18.38
CA ALA A 41 -22.53 -2.03 17.07
C ALA A 41 -23.20 -3.09 16.18
N SER A 42 -24.31 -2.73 15.54
CA SER A 42 -25.02 -3.66 14.68
C SER A 42 -24.13 -4.01 13.48
N THR A 43 -24.21 -5.25 13.00
CA THR A 43 -23.49 -5.70 11.80
C THR A 43 -23.72 -4.78 10.61
N ALA A 44 -24.92 -4.18 10.50
CA ALA A 44 -25.24 -3.17 9.50
C ALA A 44 -24.38 -1.90 9.63
N SER A 45 -24.16 -1.38 10.84
CA SER A 45 -23.30 -0.21 11.08
C SER A 45 -21.83 -0.50 10.80
N MET A 46 -21.34 -1.72 11.06
CA MET A 46 -19.97 -2.12 10.72
C MET A 46 -19.78 -2.18 9.20
N ASN A 47 -20.73 -2.76 8.47
CA ASN A 47 -20.68 -2.83 7.01
C ASN A 47 -20.62 -1.44 6.36
N THR A 48 -21.43 -0.48 6.83
CA THR A 48 -21.38 0.90 6.30
C THR A 48 -20.03 1.57 6.53
N ALA A 49 -19.41 1.36 7.70
CA ALA A 49 -18.09 1.91 7.99
C ALA A 49 -16.99 1.25 7.11
N GLU A 50 -17.07 -0.06 6.90
CA GLU A 50 -16.17 -0.80 6.01
C GLU A 50 -16.29 -0.31 4.56
N LEU A 51 -17.51 -0.11 4.07
CA LEU A 51 -17.79 0.39 2.72
C LEU A 51 -17.20 1.78 2.52
N LYS A 52 -17.44 2.71 3.44
CA LYS A 52 -16.87 4.05 3.38
C LYS A 52 -15.34 4.04 3.43
N SER A 53 -14.77 3.20 4.29
CA SER A 53 -13.31 3.03 4.36
C SER A 53 -12.73 2.45 3.07
N GLY A 54 -13.40 1.45 2.48
CA GLY A 54 -13.04 0.86 1.19
C GLY A 54 -13.07 1.89 0.07
N ALA A 55 -14.17 2.64 -0.05
CA ALA A 55 -14.32 3.72 -1.03
C ALA A 55 -13.22 4.77 -0.91
N GLN A 56 -12.88 5.18 0.32
CA GLN A 56 -11.79 6.12 0.56
C GLN A 56 -10.44 5.57 0.09
N LYS A 57 -10.15 4.28 0.31
CA LYS A 57 -8.92 3.65 -0.15
C LYS A 57 -8.86 3.51 -1.67
N VAL A 58 -9.96 3.11 -2.31
CA VAL A 58 -10.09 3.09 -3.78
C VAL A 58 -9.81 4.49 -4.34
N SER A 59 -10.46 5.52 -3.80
CA SER A 59 -10.25 6.92 -4.22
C SER A 59 -8.80 7.37 -4.06
N THR A 60 -8.14 6.99 -2.96
CA THR A 60 -6.71 7.26 -2.78
C THR A 60 -5.86 6.59 -3.85
N GLN A 61 -6.14 5.32 -4.20
CA GLN A 61 -5.38 4.64 -5.25
C GLN A 61 -5.62 5.25 -6.62
N ILE A 62 -6.84 5.67 -6.96
CA ILE A 62 -7.13 6.44 -8.18
C ILE A 62 -6.20 7.65 -8.25
N LYS A 63 -6.17 8.48 -7.20
CA LYS A 63 -5.33 9.68 -7.16
C LYS A 63 -3.85 9.36 -7.33
N ASN A 64 -3.36 8.30 -6.69
CA ASN A 64 -1.96 7.91 -6.78
C ASN A 64 -1.58 7.48 -8.20
N VAL A 65 -2.38 6.60 -8.80
CA VAL A 65 -2.13 6.11 -10.17
C VAL A 65 -2.30 7.25 -11.17
N SER A 66 -3.34 8.09 -11.07
CA SER A 66 -3.55 9.24 -11.95
C SER A 66 -2.40 10.25 -11.89
N LYS A 67 -1.91 10.60 -10.69
CA LYS A 67 -0.76 11.49 -10.55
C LYS A 67 0.48 10.93 -11.23
N PHE A 68 0.73 9.64 -11.02
CA PHE A 68 1.86 8.97 -11.65
C PHE A 68 1.74 8.96 -13.17
N VAL A 69 0.58 8.58 -13.71
CA VAL A 69 0.34 8.55 -15.17
C VAL A 69 0.48 9.96 -15.78
N TYR A 70 -0.02 10.99 -15.10
CA TYR A 70 0.15 12.38 -15.54
C TYR A 70 1.63 12.77 -15.64
N SER A 71 2.43 12.46 -14.61
CA SER A 71 3.86 12.72 -14.63
C SER A 71 4.60 11.87 -15.68
N LEU A 72 4.23 10.59 -15.82
CA LEU A 72 4.82 9.67 -16.79
C LEU A 72 4.56 10.13 -18.22
N GLY A 73 3.36 10.61 -18.53
CA GLY A 73 2.97 11.08 -19.87
C GLY A 73 3.86 12.20 -20.41
N GLY A 74 4.41 13.05 -19.54
CA GLY A 74 5.33 14.12 -19.93
C GLY A 74 6.75 13.66 -20.26
N VAL A 75 7.18 12.49 -19.77
CA VAL A 75 8.59 12.05 -19.86
C VAL A 75 8.78 10.70 -20.54
N ALA A 76 7.74 9.89 -20.68
CA ALA A 76 7.82 8.51 -21.20
C ALA A 76 8.50 8.45 -22.56
N ARG A 77 8.02 9.24 -23.52
CA ARG A 77 8.57 9.26 -24.88
C ARG A 77 10.01 9.77 -24.91
N VAL A 78 10.37 10.75 -24.07
CA VAL A 78 11.75 11.25 -23.99
C VAL A 78 12.70 10.15 -23.51
N ILE A 79 12.30 9.37 -22.51
CA ILE A 79 13.09 8.25 -22.00
C ILE A 79 13.27 7.15 -23.06
N GLU A 80 12.19 6.83 -23.78
CA GLU A 80 12.19 5.86 -24.88
C GLU A 80 13.05 6.31 -26.05
N ASP A 81 12.95 7.58 -26.44
CA ASP A 81 13.73 8.18 -27.53
C ASP A 81 15.21 8.18 -27.19
N LEU A 82 15.56 8.56 -25.95
CA LEU A 82 16.93 8.52 -25.46
C LEU A 82 17.50 7.09 -25.44
N ASP A 83 16.68 6.07 -25.15
CA ASP A 83 17.12 4.68 -25.19
C ASP A 83 17.50 4.22 -26.60
N ARG A 84 16.77 4.71 -27.61
CA ARG A 84 17.07 4.46 -29.03
C ARG A 84 18.36 5.17 -29.44
N GLU A 85 18.57 6.40 -28.99
CA GLU A 85 19.81 7.15 -29.25
C GLU A 85 21.04 6.51 -28.58
N ILE A 86 20.90 6.02 -27.35
CA ILE A 86 21.94 5.26 -26.64
C ILE A 86 22.29 4.00 -27.43
N THR A 87 21.29 3.24 -27.86
CA THR A 87 21.49 2.01 -28.66
C THR A 87 22.15 2.33 -30.01
N ALA A 88 21.80 3.46 -30.62
CA ALA A 88 22.40 3.93 -31.86
C ALA A 88 23.80 4.58 -31.67
N LYS A 89 24.32 4.66 -30.44
CA LYS A 89 25.59 5.34 -30.09
C LYS A 89 25.61 6.83 -30.48
N LYS A 90 24.45 7.49 -30.47
CA LYS A 90 24.27 8.91 -30.83
C LYS A 90 24.05 9.82 -29.61
N ALA A 91 23.84 9.23 -28.43
CA ALA A 91 23.57 9.97 -27.20
C ALA A 91 24.86 10.56 -26.59
N SER A 92 24.69 11.57 -25.73
CA SER A 92 25.80 12.15 -24.95
C SER A 92 26.40 11.13 -23.97
N SER A 93 27.64 11.37 -23.52
CA SER A 93 28.36 10.44 -22.63
C SER A 93 27.64 10.16 -21.30
N ASN A 94 26.87 11.13 -20.77
CA ASN A 94 26.11 11.01 -19.53
C ASN A 94 24.68 10.45 -19.72
N ALA A 95 24.19 10.36 -20.94
CA ALA A 95 22.81 9.93 -21.22
C ALA A 95 22.50 8.50 -20.77
N PRO A 96 23.39 7.48 -20.95
CA PRO A 96 23.08 6.10 -20.55
C PRO A 96 22.75 5.95 -19.06
N GLU A 97 23.55 6.58 -18.20
CA GLU A 97 23.37 6.51 -16.75
C GLU A 97 22.09 7.22 -16.29
N LEU A 98 21.86 8.45 -16.79
CA LEU A 98 20.65 9.20 -16.46
C LEU A 98 19.40 8.47 -16.93
N ASN A 99 19.41 7.90 -18.14
CA ASN A 99 18.26 7.20 -18.67
C ASN A 99 17.95 5.91 -17.90
N ALA A 100 18.99 5.15 -17.53
CA ALA A 100 18.84 3.97 -16.70
C ALA A 100 18.23 4.29 -15.33
N LYS A 101 18.68 5.39 -14.69
CA LYS A 101 18.11 5.86 -13.42
C LYS A 101 16.64 6.26 -13.55
N ASN A 102 16.28 6.96 -14.61
CA ASN A 102 14.88 7.36 -14.87
C ASN A 102 13.98 6.13 -15.09
N LYS A 103 14.42 5.17 -15.92
CA LYS A 103 13.70 3.89 -16.12
C LYS A 103 13.51 3.14 -14.81
N GLN A 104 14.57 3.03 -14.00
CA GLN A 104 14.50 2.36 -12.70
C GLN A 104 13.52 3.05 -11.75
N ALA A 105 13.49 4.39 -11.72
CA ALA A 105 12.54 5.14 -10.90
C ALA A 105 11.08 4.87 -11.32
N VAL A 106 10.82 4.81 -12.63
CA VAL A 106 9.49 4.46 -13.19
C VAL A 106 9.08 3.05 -12.78
N VAL A 107 9.93 2.05 -13.02
CA VAL A 107 9.66 0.65 -12.65
C VAL A 107 9.44 0.50 -11.15
N SER A 108 10.29 1.13 -10.33
CA SER A 108 10.15 1.09 -8.87
C SER A 108 8.83 1.71 -8.40
N THR A 109 8.38 2.78 -9.05
CA THR A 109 7.11 3.42 -8.70
C THR A 109 5.93 2.52 -9.05
N ILE A 110 5.96 1.86 -10.22
CA ILE A 110 4.91 0.91 -10.62
C ILE A 110 4.86 -0.29 -9.68
N LYS A 111 6.01 -0.82 -9.24
CA LYS A 111 6.07 -1.87 -8.21
C LYS A 111 5.38 -1.45 -6.91
N ASN A 112 5.60 -0.22 -6.46
CA ASN A 112 4.95 0.32 -5.26
C ASN A 112 3.44 0.47 -5.46
N LEU A 113 2.98 0.92 -6.63
CA LEU A 113 1.56 0.98 -6.97
C LEU A 113 0.94 -0.42 -6.95
N ARG A 114 1.60 -1.40 -7.58
CA ARG A 114 1.14 -2.80 -7.60
C ARG A 114 0.97 -3.35 -6.19
N ALA A 115 1.93 -3.11 -5.30
CA ALA A 115 1.84 -3.55 -3.91
C ALA A 115 0.63 -2.91 -3.19
N GLY A 116 0.39 -1.62 -3.39
CA GLY A 116 -0.77 -0.92 -2.84
C GLY A 116 -2.11 -1.46 -3.36
N LEU A 117 -2.17 -1.81 -4.64
CA LEU A 117 -3.36 -2.37 -5.29
C LEU A 117 -3.60 -3.83 -4.89
N ALA A 118 -2.55 -4.63 -4.73
CA ALA A 118 -2.65 -5.99 -4.19
C ALA A 118 -3.19 -5.98 -2.75
N ALA A 119 -2.70 -5.05 -1.91
CA ALA A 119 -3.22 -4.88 -0.55
C ALA A 119 -4.71 -4.48 -0.55
N LEU A 120 -5.11 -3.60 -1.46
CA LEU A 120 -6.51 -3.20 -1.62
C LEU A 120 -7.39 -4.39 -2.05
N GLU A 121 -6.93 -5.21 -3.00
CA GLU A 121 -7.66 -6.40 -3.44
C GLU A 121 -7.82 -7.43 -2.31
N ILE A 122 -6.78 -7.64 -1.50
CA ILE A 122 -6.84 -8.49 -0.30
C ILE A 122 -7.88 -7.97 0.69
N GLU A 123 -7.95 -6.64 0.88
CA GLU A 123 -8.94 -6.03 1.77
C GLU A 123 -10.37 -6.28 1.30
N PHE A 124 -10.64 -6.15 0.00
CA PHE A 124 -11.94 -6.47 -0.58
C PHE A 124 -12.30 -7.95 -0.42
N ARG A 125 -11.31 -8.84 -0.49
CA ARG A 125 -11.50 -10.28 -0.30
C ARG A 125 -11.79 -10.67 1.15
N THR A 126 -11.18 -9.96 2.10
CA THR A 126 -11.17 -10.35 3.52
C THR A 126 -12.24 -9.64 4.36
N LYS A 127 -12.71 -8.46 3.95
CA LYS A 127 -13.75 -7.73 4.68
C LYS A 127 -15.16 -8.13 4.23
N PRO A 128 -16.05 -8.54 5.16
CA PRO A 128 -17.41 -8.97 4.83
C PRO A 128 -18.21 -7.93 4.02
N GLY A 129 -18.13 -6.64 4.38
CA GLY A 129 -18.84 -5.57 3.67
C GLY A 129 -18.34 -5.32 2.25
N LEU A 130 -17.05 -5.58 1.97
CA LEU A 130 -16.43 -5.32 0.67
C LEU A 130 -16.45 -6.52 -0.28
N LYS A 131 -16.65 -7.73 0.25
CA LYS A 131 -16.58 -8.98 -0.52
C LYS A 131 -17.53 -9.01 -1.71
N ASN A 132 -18.71 -8.42 -1.59
CA ASN A 132 -19.70 -8.31 -2.67
C ASN A 132 -19.20 -7.49 -3.86
N TYR A 133 -18.19 -6.64 -3.67
CA TYR A 133 -17.60 -5.77 -4.68
C TYR A 133 -16.26 -6.29 -5.20
N LEU A 134 -15.79 -7.46 -4.72
CA LEU A 134 -14.50 -8.02 -5.12
C LEU A 134 -14.40 -8.20 -6.63
N PHE A 135 -15.47 -8.62 -7.31
CA PHE A 135 -15.46 -8.83 -8.75
C PHE A 135 -15.13 -7.55 -9.55
N GLN A 136 -15.46 -6.37 -9.00
CA GLN A 136 -15.16 -5.08 -9.64
C GLN A 136 -13.66 -4.79 -9.65
N ILE A 137 -12.96 -5.16 -8.58
CA ILE A 137 -11.54 -4.84 -8.39
C ILE A 137 -10.59 -6.01 -8.67
N GLN A 138 -11.10 -7.24 -8.73
CA GLN A 138 -10.27 -8.44 -8.92
C GLN A 138 -9.37 -8.34 -10.16
N GLY A 139 -8.11 -8.75 -10.00
CA GLY A 139 -7.11 -8.75 -11.09
C GLY A 139 -6.46 -7.39 -11.33
N ILE A 140 -6.75 -6.38 -10.50
CA ILE A 140 -6.13 -5.06 -10.64
C ILE A 140 -4.62 -5.10 -10.39
N ALA A 141 -4.16 -5.96 -9.48
CA ALA A 141 -2.74 -6.14 -9.20
C ALA A 141 -2.02 -6.81 -10.39
N ASP A 142 -2.70 -7.71 -11.10
CA ASP A 142 -2.17 -8.37 -12.29
C ASP A 142 -2.10 -7.41 -13.47
N LEU A 143 -3.13 -6.59 -13.67
CA LEU A 143 -3.13 -5.53 -14.68
C LEU A 143 -2.00 -4.51 -14.43
N THR A 144 -1.73 -4.18 -13.17
CA THR A 144 -0.57 -3.34 -12.81
C THR A 144 0.75 -4.06 -13.05
N GLY A 145 0.78 -5.39 -12.89
CA GLY A 145 1.92 -6.24 -13.28
C GLY A 145 2.24 -6.15 -14.77
N VAL A 146 1.22 -6.13 -15.64
CA VAL A 146 1.43 -5.90 -17.08
C VAL A 146 2.09 -4.54 -17.34
N ALA A 147 1.66 -3.49 -16.65
CA ALA A 147 2.31 -2.18 -16.75
C ALA A 147 3.76 -2.19 -16.25
N GLU A 148 4.06 -2.96 -15.20
CA GLU A 148 5.41 -3.15 -14.65
C GLU A 148 6.32 -3.84 -15.66
N ASP A 149 5.83 -4.90 -16.31
CA ASP A 149 6.57 -5.65 -17.33
C ASP A 149 6.86 -4.78 -18.55
N GLN A 150 5.87 -4.02 -19.03
CA GLN A 150 6.04 -3.04 -20.11
C GLN A 150 7.09 -1.97 -19.75
N ALA A 151 7.05 -1.43 -18.53
CA ALA A 151 8.03 -0.45 -18.09
C ALA A 151 9.44 -1.04 -18.00
N THR A 152 9.56 -2.29 -17.54
CA THR A 152 10.83 -3.02 -17.47
C THR A 152 11.39 -3.28 -18.88
N ALA A 153 10.51 -3.54 -19.85
CA ALA A 153 10.87 -3.68 -21.27
C ALA A 153 11.17 -2.34 -21.96
N GLY A 154 11.13 -1.21 -21.24
CA GLY A 154 11.34 0.12 -21.81
C GLY A 154 10.15 0.69 -22.59
N GLN A 155 8.99 0.03 -22.56
CA GLN A 155 7.74 0.49 -23.20
C GLN A 155 6.93 1.35 -22.23
N LEU A 156 7.46 2.53 -21.89
CA LEU A 156 6.89 3.42 -20.88
C LEU A 156 5.55 4.03 -21.31
N THR A 157 5.38 4.30 -22.60
CA THR A 157 4.12 4.81 -23.16
C THR A 157 3.02 3.76 -23.00
N GLU A 158 3.31 2.50 -23.34
CA GLU A 158 2.35 1.39 -23.22
C GLU A 158 2.07 1.04 -21.76
N SER A 159 3.10 1.08 -20.90
CA SER A 159 2.94 0.99 -19.45
C SER A 159 1.95 2.02 -18.91
N GLY A 160 2.08 3.29 -19.34
CA GLY A 160 1.14 4.34 -18.98
C GLY A 160 -0.31 4.05 -19.43
N ARG A 161 -0.50 3.48 -20.62
CA ARG A 161 -1.83 3.06 -21.11
C ARG A 161 -2.44 1.95 -20.26
N SER A 162 -1.66 0.94 -19.89
CA SER A 162 -2.12 -0.12 -18.98
C SER A 162 -2.55 0.43 -17.62
N LEU A 163 -1.86 1.45 -17.10
CA LEU A 163 -2.24 2.12 -15.85
C LEU A 163 -3.50 2.98 -15.99
N LEU A 164 -3.87 3.45 -17.19
CA LEU A 164 -5.17 4.07 -17.41
C LEU A 164 -6.31 3.07 -17.23
N LEU A 165 -6.15 1.83 -17.69
CA LEU A 165 -7.13 0.76 -17.47
C LEU A 165 -7.27 0.42 -15.97
N VAL A 166 -6.18 0.51 -15.21
CA VAL A 166 -6.21 0.39 -13.74
C VAL A 166 -7.07 1.50 -13.13
N ILE A 167 -6.91 2.75 -13.58
CA ILE A 167 -7.71 3.89 -13.12
C ILE A 167 -9.20 3.70 -13.45
N GLU A 168 -9.52 3.24 -14.65
CA GLU A 168 -10.89 2.94 -15.09
C GLU A 168 -11.54 1.92 -14.15
N LYS A 169 -10.89 0.77 -13.94
CA LYS A 169 -11.39 -0.29 -13.06
C LYS A 169 -11.58 0.16 -11.60
N LEU A 170 -10.67 0.98 -11.08
CA LEU A 170 -10.83 1.59 -9.75
C LEU A 170 -12.01 2.56 -9.71
N SER A 171 -12.21 3.34 -10.77
CA SER A 171 -13.30 4.30 -10.88
C SER A 171 -14.66 3.59 -10.93
N ASP A 172 -14.76 2.50 -11.69
CA ASP A 172 -15.95 1.64 -11.72
C ASP A 172 -16.22 1.00 -10.36
N THR A 173 -15.17 0.52 -9.68
CA THR A 173 -15.27 0.01 -8.31
C THR A 173 -15.81 1.08 -7.37
N LEU A 174 -15.30 2.32 -7.47
CA LEU A 174 -15.75 3.42 -6.63
C LEU A 174 -17.21 3.80 -6.91
N ALA A 175 -17.62 3.79 -8.19
CA ALA A 175 -18.99 4.07 -8.60
C ALA A 175 -20.00 2.99 -8.15
N ALA A 176 -19.53 1.74 -8.02
CA ALA A 176 -20.35 0.63 -7.53
C ALA A 176 -20.55 0.65 -6.01
N LEU A 177 -19.66 1.30 -5.25
CA LEU A 177 -19.76 1.39 -3.80
C LEU A 177 -20.86 2.40 -3.39
N PRO A 178 -21.63 2.11 -2.32
CA PRO A 178 -22.73 2.95 -1.86
C PRO A 178 -22.28 4.16 -1.02
#